data_AF-A0A958F9W0-F1
#
_entry.id   AF-A0A958F9W0-F1
#
_cell.length_a   1.000
_cell.length_b   1.000
_cell.length_c   1.000
_cell.angle_alpha   90.00
_cell.angle_beta   90.00
_cell.angle_gamma   90.00
#
_symmetry.space_group_name_H-M   'P 1'
#
loop_
_entity.id
_entity.type
_entity.pdbx_description
1 polymer ?
#
loop_
_entity_poly.entity_id
_entity_poly.type
_entity_poly.pdbx_seq_one_letter_code
_entity_poly.pdbx_strand_id
1 'polypeptide(L)' 'WVRKGAMEGAHLNPYDPPMKDMIQFVIDSGGTIMACPPCAKARGYGEAELLDGVVITGSGAMHELIKQGAATLSF' A
#
# COMPACT_ATOMS: atom_id res chain seq x y z
N TRP A 1 -2.93 -4.27 -3.44
CA TRP A 1 -2.58 -4.31 -4.88
C TRP A 1 -1.13 -3.95 -5.19
N VAL A 2 -0.26 -3.88 -4.18
CA VAL A 2 1.11 -3.33 -4.30
C VAL A 2 2.17 -4.38 -4.60
N ARG A 3 1.78 -5.62 -4.87
CA ARG A 3 2.69 -6.64 -5.44
C ARG A 3 2.90 -6.29 -6.92
N LYS A 4 4.13 -6.39 -7.42
CA LYS A 4 4.46 -6.17 -8.84
C LYS A 4 3.52 -6.95 -9.75
N GLY A 5 2.94 -6.26 -10.72
CA GLY A 5 1.97 -6.79 -11.69
C GLY A 5 0.54 -6.99 -11.16
N ALA A 6 0.28 -6.90 -9.85
CA ALA A 6 -1.06 -7.15 -9.32
C ALA A 6 -2.07 -6.05 -9.68
N MET A 7 -1.63 -4.80 -9.78
CA MET A 7 -2.51 -3.67 -10.11
C MET A 7 -2.90 -3.59 -11.59
N GLU A 8 -2.18 -4.26 -12.49
CA GLU A 8 -2.44 -4.22 -13.94
C GLU A 8 -3.76 -4.91 -14.31
N GLY A 9 -4.18 -5.91 -13.53
CA GLY A 9 -5.42 -6.65 -13.75
C GLY A 9 -6.59 -6.22 -12.86
N ALA A 10 -6.41 -5.17 -12.05
CA ALA A 10 -7.35 -4.82 -11.00
C ALA A 10 -8.18 -3.58 -11.35
N HIS A 11 -9.45 -3.80 -11.67
CA HIS A 11 -10.45 -2.75 -11.91
C HIS A 11 -11.82 -3.27 -11.44
N LEU A 12 -12.06 -3.19 -10.12
CA LEU A 12 -13.23 -3.84 -9.50
C LEU A 12 -14.54 -3.11 -9.81
N ASN A 13 -14.50 -1.78 -9.77
CA ASN A 13 -15.62 -0.92 -10.12
C ASN A 13 -15.33 -0.26 -11.48
N PRO A 14 -16.12 -0.52 -12.53
CA PRO A 14 -15.86 0.02 -13.86
C PRO A 14 -15.96 1.55 -13.96
N TYR A 15 -16.56 2.21 -12.96
CA TYR A 15 -16.68 3.67 -12.91
C TYR A 15 -15.53 4.36 -12.18
N ASP A 16 -14.72 3.62 -11.41
CA ASP A 16 -13.53 4.16 -10.77
C ASP A 16 -12.33 4.12 -11.73
N PRO A 17 -11.29 4.93 -11.50
CA PRO A 17 -10.02 4.73 -12.20
C PRO A 17 -9.46 3.31 -11.94
N PRO A 18 -8.69 2.75 -12.88
CA PRO A 18 -7.94 1.51 -12.64
C PRO A 18 -7.10 1.58 -11.36
N MET A 19 -6.90 0.44 -10.69
CA MET A 19 -6.11 0.40 -9.44
C MET A 19 -4.71 0.97 -9.59
N LYS A 20 -4.11 0.79 -10.77
CA LYS A 20 -2.80 1.36 -11.13
C LYS A 20 -2.78 2.88 -10.97
N ASP A 21 -3.77 3.55 -11.55
CA ASP A 21 -3.84 5.02 -11.56
C ASP A 21 -4.08 5.57 -10.15
N MET A 22 -4.91 4.89 -9.37
CA MET A 22 -5.16 5.27 -7.97
C MET A 22 -3.92 5.10 -7.08
N ILE A 23 -3.17 3.99 -7.24
CA ILE A 23 -1.93 3.78 -6.48
C ILE A 23 -0.88 4.80 -6.90
N GLN A 24 -0.72 5.05 -8.21
CA GLN A 24 0.23 6.02 -8.73
C GLN A 24 -0.08 7.43 -8.20
N PHE A 25 -1.35 7.82 -8.16
CA PHE A 25 -1.77 9.10 -7.59
C PHE A 25 -1.34 9.28 -6.13
N VAL A 26 -1.48 8.23 -5.29
CA VAL A 26 -1.02 8.27 -3.89
C VAL A 26 0.49 8.45 -3.82
N ILE A 27 1.26 7.73 -4.65
CA ILE A 27 2.73 7.83 -4.69
C ILE A 27 3.17 9.23 -5.15
N ASP A 28 2.59 9.73 -6.25
CA ASP A 28 2.92 11.05 -6.82
C ASP A 28 2.54 12.20 -5.86
N SER A 29 1.53 11.99 -5.02
CA SER A 29 1.15 12.92 -3.96
C SER A 29 2.07 12.88 -2.73
N GLY A 30 3.13 12.07 -2.76
CA GLY A 30 4.06 11.89 -1.64
C GLY A 30 3.57 10.92 -0.56
N GLY A 31 2.53 10.15 -0.84
CA GLY A 31 1.99 9.14 0.06
C GLY A 31 2.97 7.98 0.25
N THR A 32 3.18 7.57 1.49
CA THR A 32 4.00 6.40 1.83
C THR A 32 3.11 5.17 1.96
N ILE A 33 3.47 4.10 1.24
CA ILE A 33 2.76 2.82 1.30
C ILE A 33 3.53 1.85 2.19
N MET A 34 2.87 1.36 3.25
CA MET A 34 3.44 0.41 4.19
C MET A 34 2.76 -0.96 4.05
N ALA A 35 3.56 -2.03 4.11
CA ALA A 35 3.08 -3.41 4.12
C ALA A 35 3.37 -4.08 5.48
N CYS A 36 2.34 -4.70 6.06
CA CYS A 36 2.46 -5.37 7.36
C CYS A 36 3.31 -6.65 7.25
N PRO A 37 4.37 -6.84 8.09
CA PRO A 37 5.29 -7.97 8.01
C PRO A 37 4.63 -9.34 8.06
N PRO A 38 3.74 -9.67 9.03
CA PRO A 38 3.06 -10.96 9.03
C PRO A 38 2.16 -11.17 7.80
N CYS A 39 1.54 -10.12 7.27
CA CYS A 39 0.71 -10.21 6.06
C CYS A 39 1.52 -10.48 4.79
N ALA A 40 2.70 -9.87 4.67
CA ALA A 40 3.64 -10.09 3.58
C ALA A 40 4.21 -11.52 3.65
N LYS A 41 4.66 -11.94 4.84
CA LYS A 41 5.18 -13.30 5.08
C LYS A 41 4.14 -14.37 4.75
N ALA A 42 2.89 -14.21 5.19
CA ALA A 42 1.81 -15.16 4.91
C ALA A 42 1.51 -15.33 3.41
N ARG A 43 1.88 -14.33 2.58
CA ARG A 43 1.70 -14.35 1.13
C ARG A 43 2.99 -14.66 0.36
N GLY A 44 4.10 -14.89 1.08
CA GLY A 44 5.41 -15.14 0.48
C GLY A 44 6.02 -13.92 -0.22
N TYR A 45 5.72 -12.70 0.24
CA TYR A 45 6.26 -11.48 -0.35
C TYR A 45 7.47 -10.97 0.44
N GLY A 46 8.55 -10.66 -0.26
CA GLY A 46 9.62 -9.77 0.18
C GLY A 46 9.52 -8.41 -0.52
N GLU A 47 10.49 -7.52 -0.28
CA GLU A 47 10.51 -6.20 -0.91
C GLU A 47 10.66 -6.28 -2.44
N ALA A 48 11.36 -7.29 -2.94
CA ALA A 48 11.58 -7.48 -4.39
C ALA A 48 10.26 -7.70 -5.17
N GLU A 49 9.26 -8.29 -4.52
CA GLU A 49 7.94 -8.57 -5.09
C GLU A 49 6.97 -7.38 -4.97
N LEU A 50 7.32 -6.32 -4.24
CA LEU A 50 6.47 -5.15 -4.03
C LEU A 50 6.87 -3.99 -4.94
N LEU A 51 5.95 -3.07 -5.21
CA LEU A 51 6.25 -1.85 -5.96
C LEU A 51 7.38 -1.07 -5.29
N ASP A 52 8.19 -0.38 -6.10
CA ASP A 52 9.31 0.41 -5.58
C ASP A 52 8.79 1.49 -4.62
N GLY A 53 9.47 1.66 -3.49
CA GLY A 53 9.07 2.59 -2.42
C GLY A 53 8.05 2.03 -1.41
N VAL A 54 7.51 0.82 -1.63
CA VAL A 54 6.70 0.14 -0.60
C VAL A 54 7.60 -0.42 0.47
N VAL A 55 7.34 -0.07 1.73
CA VAL A 55 8.16 -0.50 2.87
C VAL A 55 7.45 -1.57 3.67
N ILE A 56 8.11 -2.69 3.94
CA ILE A 56 7.62 -3.69 4.89
C ILE A 56 7.94 -3.21 6.31
N THR A 57 6.93 -2.79 7.07
CA THR A 57 7.14 -2.24 8.42
C THR A 57 6.00 -2.55 9.38
N GLY A 58 6.35 -2.69 10.66
CA GLY A 58 5.41 -3.05 11.72
C GLY A 58 4.39 -1.94 12.03
N SER A 59 3.34 -2.31 12.75
CA SER A 59 2.27 -1.38 13.17
C SER A 59 2.77 -0.20 14.00
N GLY A 60 3.92 -0.32 14.67
CA GLY A 60 4.55 0.78 15.42
C GLY A 60 4.80 2.02 14.57
N ALA A 61 5.24 1.87 13.32
CA ALA A 61 5.47 3.00 12.42
C ALA A 61 4.17 3.76 12.11
N MET A 62 3.09 3.03 11.85
CA MET A 62 1.76 3.63 11.65
C MET A 62 1.21 4.25 12.94
N HIS A 63 1.34 3.58 14.08
CA HIS A 63 0.85 4.09 15.37
C HIS A 63 1.55 5.38 15.80
N GLU A 64 2.82 5.55 15.45
CA GLU A 64 3.54 6.78 15.75
C GLU A 64 2.93 7.99 15.02
N LEU A 65 2.56 7.84 13.75
CA LEU A 65 1.83 8.88 13.00
C LEU A 65 0.49 9.22 13.65
N ILE A 66 -0.24 8.20 14.12
CA ILE A 66 -1.53 8.37 14.79
C ILE A 66 -1.36 9.13 16.11
N LYS A 67 -0.34 8.79 16.89
CA LYS A 67 -0.01 9.49 18.14
C LYS A 67 0.34 10.96 17.90
N GLN A 68 0.91 11.28 16.74
CA GLN A 68 1.22 12.64 16.32
C GLN A 68 -0.01 13.40 15.77
N GLY A 69 -1.19 12.80 15.81
CA GLY A 69 -2.45 13.44 15.45
C GLY A 69 -2.92 13.13 14.02
N ALA A 70 -2.33 12.15 13.34
CA ALA A 70 -2.83 11.72 12.04
C ALA A 70 -4.27 11.17 12.18
N ALA A 71 -5.18 11.68 11.34
CA ALA A 71 -6.51 11.12 11.21
C ALA A 71 -6.44 9.72 10.58
N THR A 72 -7.31 8.82 11.02
CA THR A 72 -7.36 7.44 10.53
C THR A 72 -8.66 7.14 9.81
N LEU A 73 -8.55 6.46 8.67
CA LEU A 73 -9.66 5.89 7.92
C LEU A 73 -9.33 4.41 7.67
N SER A 74 -10.33 3.54 7.80
CA SER A 74 -10.18 2.09 7.57
C SER A 74 -11.19 1.66 6.51
N PHE A 75 -10.74 0.81 5.59
CA PHE A 75 -11.51 0.29 4.46
C PHE A 75 -11.33 -1.22 4.33
#